data_AF-A0A016SBW2-F1
#
_entry.id   AF-A0A016SBW2-F1
#
_cell.length_a   1.000
_cell.length_b   1.000
_cell.length_c   1.000
_cell.angle_alpha   90.00
_cell.angle_beta   90.00
_cell.angle_gamma   90.00
#
_symmetry.space_group_name_H-M   'P 1'
#
loop_
_entity.id
_entity.type
_entity.pdbx_description
1 polymer ?
#
loop_
_entity_poly.entity_id
_entity_poly.type
_entity_poly.pdbx_seq_one_letter_code
_entity_poly.pdbx_strand_id
1 'polypeptide(L)'
;MVLKRLISQARDYFEDTLKVERVRNLRLTPECTGNMWLGDGNSVVCELDCHARCGTATVPPGTPIFAKCTCKDRRCFRSFDKYEGSINYADFVLFVAVNRGICSDFTLAYAARCNMHPITKRPISGYVNICPSAFNAMQRNEMSQWLSTIKHELIHAFVFSTSHFQNYVGAKPPIQKKPIPIVPGIIEKFTRPDWETSKGKSSHDVYMIVTPKVREEARKYFHCDSLEGAEIENQGGSGTSGSHWEKRVFENEAMSGVATQVYAVSRLTLALFEDSGWYKVNYQ
;
A
#
# COMPACT_ATOMS: atom_id res chain seq x y z
N MET A 1 -17.65 -1.70 17.62
CA MET A 1 -17.58 -0.24 17.85
C MET A 1 -16.14 0.29 17.79
N VAL A 2 -15.18 -0.36 18.48
CA VAL A 2 -13.77 0.08 18.52
C VAL A 2 -13.08 0.11 17.15
N LEU A 3 -13.17 -0.98 16.36
CA LEU A 3 -12.54 -1.03 15.04
C LEU A 3 -13.04 0.08 14.11
N LYS A 4 -14.37 0.31 14.08
CA LYS A 4 -14.97 1.40 13.29
C LYS A 4 -14.37 2.76 13.66
N ARG A 5 -14.15 3.02 14.95
CA ARG A 5 -13.51 4.25 15.43
C ARG A 5 -12.05 4.36 14.95
N LEU A 6 -11.26 3.29 15.10
CA LEU A 6 -9.87 3.25 14.64
C LEU A 6 -9.74 3.50 13.14
N ILE A 7 -10.55 2.81 12.32
CA ILE A 7 -10.59 2.99 10.87
C ILE A 7 -11.01 4.42 10.52
N SER A 8 -12.01 4.99 11.21
CA SER A 8 -12.45 6.37 10.95
C SER A 8 -11.34 7.37 11.27
N GLN A 9 -10.65 7.23 12.41
CA GLN A 9 -9.52 8.10 12.77
C GLN A 9 -8.34 7.99 11.78
N ALA A 10 -8.05 6.78 11.29
CA ALA A 10 -7.01 6.60 10.28
C ALA A 10 -7.41 7.22 8.93
N ARG A 11 -8.68 7.04 8.52
CA ARG A 11 -9.24 7.69 7.33
C ARG A 11 -9.13 9.21 7.44
N ASP A 12 -9.65 9.79 8.52
CA ASP A 12 -9.71 11.25 8.71
C ASP A 12 -8.30 11.86 8.64
N TYR A 13 -7.31 11.21 9.26
CA TYR A 13 -5.92 11.60 9.13
C TYR A 13 -5.47 11.72 7.66
N PHE A 14 -5.72 10.71 6.83
CA PHE A 14 -5.32 10.76 5.42
C PHE A 14 -6.19 11.69 4.56
N GLU A 15 -7.47 11.85 4.87
CA GLU A 15 -8.35 12.82 4.19
C GLU A 15 -7.90 14.26 4.43
N ASP A 16 -7.44 14.58 5.64
CA ASP A 16 -6.91 15.90 5.99
C ASP A 16 -5.50 16.14 5.41
N THR A 17 -4.72 15.07 5.27
CA THR A 17 -3.31 15.12 4.86
C THR A 17 -3.14 15.06 3.34
N LEU A 18 -4.02 14.35 2.63
CA LEU A 18 -3.84 14.02 1.21
C LEU A 18 -5.00 14.55 0.36
N LYS A 19 -4.65 15.16 -0.78
CA LYS A 19 -5.60 15.54 -1.83
C LYS A 19 -5.31 14.77 -3.10
N VAL A 20 -6.36 14.40 -3.82
CA VAL A 20 -6.28 13.63 -5.07
C VAL A 20 -7.05 14.31 -6.20
N GLU A 21 -6.72 13.95 -7.43
CA GLU A 21 -7.60 14.19 -8.55
C GLU A 21 -8.89 13.36 -8.38
N ARG A 22 -10.04 14.04 -8.48
CA ARG A 22 -11.34 13.47 -8.16
C ARG A 22 -11.79 12.47 -9.22
N VAL A 23 -12.32 11.33 -8.79
CA VAL A 23 -12.95 10.32 -9.64
C VAL A 23 -14.46 10.49 -9.56
N ARG A 24 -15.10 10.90 -10.67
CA ARG A 24 -16.53 11.19 -10.70
C ARG A 24 -17.39 9.94 -10.46
N ASN A 25 -17.12 8.89 -11.23
CA ASN A 25 -17.84 7.62 -11.19
C ASN A 25 -16.82 6.49 -11.03
N LEU A 26 -16.61 6.08 -9.78
CA LEU A 26 -15.63 5.05 -9.45
C LEU A 26 -16.25 3.66 -9.62
N ARG A 27 -15.66 2.87 -10.50
CA ARG A 27 -16.06 1.50 -10.80
C ARG A 27 -14.87 0.58 -10.63
N LEU A 28 -15.03 -0.46 -9.83
CA LEU A 28 -13.96 -1.39 -9.48
C LEU A 28 -13.96 -2.61 -10.40
N THR A 29 -12.77 -3.13 -10.68
CA THR A 29 -12.64 -4.44 -11.34
C THR A 29 -12.88 -5.53 -10.30
N PRO A 30 -13.80 -6.49 -10.54
CA PRO A 30 -13.97 -7.65 -9.68
C PRO A 30 -12.77 -8.59 -9.70
N GLU A 31 -12.64 -9.41 -8.67
CA GLU A 31 -11.65 -10.49 -8.65
C GLU A 31 -12.18 -11.73 -9.38
N CYS A 32 -11.30 -12.46 -10.06
CA CYS A 32 -11.63 -13.69 -10.77
C CYS A 32 -11.08 -14.94 -10.07
N THR A 33 -11.82 -16.05 -10.16
CA THR A 33 -11.21 -17.38 -10.07
C THR A 33 -10.58 -17.71 -11.42
N GLY A 34 -9.29 -18.02 -11.43
CA GLY A 34 -8.51 -18.28 -12.64
C GLY A 34 -8.11 -16.98 -13.34
N ASN A 35 -7.92 -17.07 -14.66
CA ASN A 35 -7.51 -15.92 -15.45
C ASN A 35 -8.63 -14.88 -15.60
N MET A 36 -8.21 -13.64 -15.84
CA MET A 36 -9.08 -12.48 -16.08
C MET A 36 -8.77 -11.89 -17.46
N TRP A 37 -9.82 -11.59 -18.22
CA TRP A 37 -9.73 -10.86 -19.48
C TRP A 37 -10.65 -9.62 -19.45
N LEU A 38 -10.28 -8.61 -20.22
CA LEU A 38 -11.16 -7.47 -20.46
C LEU A 38 -12.16 -7.86 -21.55
N GLY A 39 -13.44 -7.71 -21.26
CA GLY A 39 -14.52 -7.82 -22.23
C GLY A 39 -14.90 -6.45 -22.81
N ASP A 40 -16.03 -6.42 -23.50
CA ASP A 40 -16.55 -5.20 -24.11
C ASP A 40 -16.97 -4.17 -23.05
N GLY A 41 -16.74 -2.89 -23.33
CA GLY A 41 -17.25 -1.78 -22.51
C GLY A 41 -16.73 -1.75 -21.07
N ASN A 42 -15.47 -2.13 -20.85
CA ASN A 42 -14.86 -2.30 -19.52
C ASN A 42 -15.51 -3.40 -18.66
N SER A 43 -16.17 -4.39 -19.28
CA SER A 43 -16.57 -5.61 -18.56
C SER A 43 -15.37 -6.51 -18.29
N VAL A 44 -15.54 -7.42 -17.34
CA VAL A 44 -14.55 -8.42 -16.97
C VAL A 44 -15.08 -9.80 -17.33
N VAL A 45 -14.23 -10.60 -17.97
CA VAL A 45 -14.50 -12.01 -18.22
C VAL A 45 -13.55 -12.81 -17.32
N CYS A 46 -14.12 -13.58 -16.40
CA CYS A 46 -13.38 -14.51 -15.56
C CYS A 46 -13.36 -15.91 -16.17
N GLU A 47 -12.32 -16.68 -15.89
CA GLU A 47 -12.24 -18.07 -16.35
C GLU A 47 -13.29 -18.96 -15.69
N LEU A 48 -13.46 -18.84 -14.37
CA LEU A 48 -14.31 -19.74 -13.59
C LEU A 48 -15.42 -19.03 -12.82
N ASP A 49 -15.13 -17.97 -12.09
CA ASP A 49 -16.13 -17.25 -11.29
C ASP A 49 -15.72 -15.82 -10.98
N CYS A 50 -16.71 -14.97 -10.71
CA CYS A 50 -16.55 -13.57 -10.32
C CYS A 50 -16.72 -13.41 -8.79
N HIS A 51 -15.86 -12.62 -8.15
CA HIS A 51 -15.94 -12.33 -6.71
C HIS A 51 -16.04 -10.83 -6.44
N ALA A 52 -17.09 -10.45 -5.72
CA ALA A 52 -17.33 -9.08 -5.27
C ALA A 52 -16.57 -8.85 -3.96
N ARG A 53 -15.25 -8.83 -4.05
CA ARG A 53 -14.35 -8.70 -2.90
C ARG A 53 -13.08 -7.95 -3.27
N CYS A 54 -12.33 -7.57 -2.25
CA CYS A 54 -10.99 -7.03 -2.37
C CYS A 54 -10.16 -7.65 -1.23
N GLY A 55 -9.22 -8.52 -1.59
CA GLY A 55 -8.49 -9.34 -0.63
C GLY A 55 -9.43 -10.29 0.13
N THR A 56 -9.38 -10.26 1.47
CA THR A 56 -10.24 -11.10 2.33
C THR A 56 -11.63 -10.51 2.58
N ALA A 57 -11.87 -9.27 2.15
CA ALA A 57 -13.10 -8.54 2.45
C ALA A 57 -14.12 -8.67 1.31
N THR A 58 -15.26 -9.31 1.59
CA THR A 58 -16.38 -9.43 0.66
C THR A 58 -17.36 -8.27 0.84
N VAL A 59 -18.00 -7.87 -0.25
CA VAL A 59 -18.98 -6.78 -0.23
C VAL A 59 -20.38 -7.33 0.06
N PRO A 60 -21.20 -6.63 0.89
CA PRO A 60 -22.59 -6.99 1.10
C PRO A 60 -23.38 -7.08 -0.22
N PRO A 61 -24.29 -8.06 -0.38
CA PRO A 61 -25.20 -8.13 -1.53
C PRO A 61 -25.94 -6.80 -1.75
N GLY A 62 -26.09 -6.39 -3.02
CA GLY A 62 -26.78 -5.14 -3.36
C GLY A 62 -25.91 -3.88 -3.24
N THR A 63 -24.59 -4.03 -3.29
CA THR A 63 -23.63 -2.92 -3.30
C THR A 63 -23.06 -2.75 -4.72
N PRO A 64 -23.67 -1.89 -5.56
CA PRO A 64 -23.38 -1.79 -6.99
C PRO A 64 -22.12 -0.95 -7.24
N ILE A 65 -20.93 -1.56 -7.20
CA ILE A 65 -19.64 -0.84 -7.24
C ILE A 65 -18.64 -1.42 -8.25
N PHE A 66 -18.92 -2.61 -8.78
CA PHE A 66 -18.01 -3.32 -9.67
C PHE A 66 -18.43 -3.18 -11.14
N ALA A 67 -17.48 -3.35 -12.03
CA ALA A 67 -17.75 -3.59 -13.44
C ALA A 67 -18.54 -4.88 -13.64
N LYS A 68 -19.30 -4.90 -14.74
CA LYS A 68 -20.00 -6.10 -15.20
C LYS A 68 -19.03 -7.26 -15.31
N CYS A 69 -19.44 -8.42 -14.82
CA CYS A 69 -18.61 -9.61 -14.80
C CYS A 69 -19.33 -10.81 -15.40
N THR A 70 -18.66 -11.50 -16.32
CA THR A 70 -19.15 -12.73 -16.94
C THR A 70 -18.09 -13.82 -16.86
N CYS A 71 -18.47 -15.06 -17.18
CA CYS A 71 -17.55 -16.20 -17.17
C CYS A 71 -17.37 -16.79 -18.56
N LYS A 72 -16.16 -17.27 -18.85
CA LYS A 72 -15.80 -17.79 -20.16
C LYS A 72 -16.51 -19.12 -20.46
N ASP A 73 -17.24 -19.16 -21.57
CA ASP A 73 -17.92 -20.36 -22.10
C ASP A 73 -18.90 -21.04 -21.11
N ARG A 74 -19.32 -20.33 -20.06
CA ARG A 74 -20.21 -20.84 -19.01
C ARG A 74 -20.90 -19.71 -18.25
N ARG A 75 -21.96 -20.06 -17.53
CA ARG A 75 -22.51 -19.19 -16.49
C ARG A 75 -21.59 -19.21 -15.27
N CYS A 76 -21.35 -18.05 -14.67
CA CYS A 76 -20.66 -17.96 -13.38
C CYS A 76 -21.42 -18.75 -12.30
N PHE A 77 -20.70 -19.32 -11.34
CA PHE A 77 -21.31 -20.02 -10.22
C PHE A 77 -22.12 -19.06 -9.35
N ARG A 78 -21.64 -17.82 -9.20
CA ARG A 78 -22.33 -16.76 -8.47
C ARG A 78 -22.98 -15.77 -9.43
N SER A 79 -24.22 -15.38 -9.13
CA SER A 79 -24.84 -14.22 -9.78
C SER A 79 -24.10 -12.95 -9.33
N PHE A 80 -23.57 -12.22 -10.31
CA PHE A 80 -22.79 -11.01 -10.10
C PHE A 80 -23.59 -9.73 -10.30
N ASP A 81 -24.74 -9.81 -10.98
CA ASP A 81 -25.57 -8.67 -11.40
C ASP A 81 -25.87 -7.66 -10.28
N LYS A 82 -26.06 -8.15 -9.05
CA LYS A 82 -26.34 -7.33 -7.84
C LYS A 82 -25.17 -6.48 -7.33
N TYR A 83 -23.98 -6.64 -7.91
CA TYR A 83 -22.76 -5.90 -7.57
C TYR A 83 -22.33 -4.95 -8.69
N GLU A 84 -23.02 -4.98 -9.84
CA GLU A 84 -22.69 -4.16 -10.99
C GLU A 84 -23.10 -2.70 -10.77
N GLY A 85 -22.16 -1.78 -10.92
CA GLY A 85 -22.45 -0.34 -10.82
C GLY A 85 -21.22 0.53 -10.68
N SER A 86 -21.39 1.63 -9.96
CA SER A 86 -20.34 2.58 -9.64
C SER A 86 -20.72 3.42 -8.42
N ILE A 87 -19.71 3.88 -7.70
CA ILE A 87 -19.87 4.85 -6.62
C ILE A 87 -19.61 6.25 -7.16
N ASN A 88 -20.54 7.16 -6.91
CA ASN A 88 -20.34 8.57 -7.21
C ASN A 88 -19.63 9.24 -6.04
N TYR A 89 -18.80 10.24 -6.33
CA TYR A 89 -18.12 11.05 -5.31
C TYR A 89 -17.22 10.26 -4.35
N ALA A 90 -16.53 9.24 -4.87
CA ALA A 90 -15.52 8.50 -4.12
C ALA A 90 -14.22 8.40 -4.94
N ASP A 91 -13.09 8.65 -4.29
CA ASP A 91 -11.77 8.63 -4.93
C ASP A 91 -10.94 7.40 -4.57
N PHE A 92 -11.34 6.71 -3.50
CA PHE A 92 -10.78 5.47 -3.02
C PHE A 92 -11.84 4.69 -2.25
N VAL A 93 -11.89 3.37 -2.43
CA VAL A 93 -12.76 2.48 -1.65
C VAL A 93 -11.90 1.56 -0.77
N LEU A 94 -12.01 1.72 0.54
CA LEU A 94 -11.34 0.88 1.52
C LEU A 94 -12.25 -0.26 1.98
N PHE A 95 -11.77 -1.48 1.80
CA PHE A 95 -12.44 -2.68 2.28
C PHE A 95 -11.85 -3.12 3.61
N VAL A 96 -12.67 -3.32 4.63
CA VAL A 96 -12.21 -3.68 5.96
C VAL A 96 -12.72 -5.07 6.32
N ALA A 97 -11.81 -5.97 6.68
CA ALA A 97 -12.14 -7.30 7.16
C ALA A 97 -11.49 -7.61 8.51
N VAL A 98 -12.13 -8.52 9.25
CA VAL A 98 -11.54 -9.18 10.42
C VAL A 98 -11.55 -10.67 10.11
N ASN A 99 -10.42 -11.20 9.65
CA ASN A 99 -10.32 -12.56 9.15
C ASN A 99 -8.96 -13.17 9.51
N ARG A 100 -8.94 -14.48 9.79
CA ARG A 100 -7.69 -15.21 10.07
C ARG A 100 -6.73 -15.22 8.88
N GLY A 101 -7.24 -15.23 7.64
CA GLY A 101 -6.46 -15.00 6.42
C GLY A 101 -5.03 -15.55 6.45
N ILE A 102 -4.05 -14.65 6.26
CA ILE A 102 -2.61 -14.93 6.36
C ILE A 102 -2.00 -14.48 7.71
N CYS A 103 -2.84 -14.31 8.73
CA CYS A 103 -2.37 -13.89 10.05
C CYS A 103 -1.45 -14.94 10.66
N SER A 104 -0.30 -14.48 11.14
CA SER A 104 0.59 -15.22 12.02
C SER A 104 0.53 -14.64 13.44
N ASP A 105 1.22 -15.27 14.40
CA ASP A 105 1.31 -14.78 15.78
C ASP A 105 1.93 -13.38 15.88
N PHE A 106 2.66 -12.93 14.85
CA PHE A 106 3.33 -11.64 14.79
C PHE A 106 2.63 -10.62 13.88
N THR A 107 1.53 -11.00 13.23
CA THR A 107 0.80 -10.13 12.28
C THR A 107 -0.41 -9.50 12.96
N LEU A 108 -0.41 -8.18 13.14
CA LEU A 108 -1.56 -7.45 13.71
C LEU A 108 -2.62 -7.16 12.65
N ALA A 109 -2.18 -6.72 11.48
CA ALA A 109 -2.98 -6.42 10.32
C ALA A 109 -2.14 -6.58 9.05
N TYR A 110 -2.79 -6.55 7.90
CA TYR A 110 -2.11 -6.45 6.61
C TYR A 110 -3.04 -5.76 5.60
N ALA A 111 -2.45 -5.04 4.65
CA ALA A 111 -3.20 -4.35 3.61
C ALA A 111 -2.49 -4.36 2.26
N ALA A 112 -3.28 -4.18 1.21
CA ALA A 112 -2.78 -3.98 -0.14
C ALA A 112 -3.81 -3.25 -0.99
N ARG A 113 -3.36 -2.73 -2.14
CA ARG A 113 -4.25 -2.27 -3.20
C ARG A 113 -4.97 -3.46 -3.87
N CYS A 114 -6.16 -3.19 -4.39
CA CYS A 114 -6.88 -4.13 -5.27
C CYS A 114 -6.97 -3.57 -6.70
N ASN A 115 -7.42 -2.32 -6.82
CA ASN A 115 -7.64 -1.68 -8.11
C ASN A 115 -6.78 -0.43 -8.26
N MET A 116 -6.32 -0.18 -9.48
CA MET A 116 -5.69 1.07 -9.88
C MET A 116 -6.53 1.73 -10.96
N HIS A 117 -6.51 3.06 -10.97
CA HIS A 117 -7.16 3.83 -12.01
C HIS A 117 -6.49 3.52 -13.37
N PRO A 118 -7.24 3.29 -14.45
CA PRO A 118 -6.68 2.79 -15.72
C PRO A 118 -5.70 3.77 -16.37
N ILE A 119 -5.90 5.08 -16.17
CA ILE A 119 -5.10 6.15 -16.77
C ILE A 119 -3.99 6.59 -15.80
N THR A 120 -4.35 7.24 -14.69
CA THR A 120 -3.41 7.78 -13.70
C THR A 120 -2.60 6.73 -12.92
N LYS A 121 -2.97 5.44 -13.01
CA LYS A 121 -2.36 4.33 -12.27
C LYS A 121 -2.38 4.45 -10.73
N ARG A 122 -3.01 5.48 -10.18
CA ARG A 122 -3.23 5.64 -8.74
C ARG A 122 -4.09 4.51 -8.19
N PRO A 123 -3.77 3.93 -7.02
CA PRO A 123 -4.69 3.04 -6.31
C PRO A 123 -6.05 3.70 -6.04
N ILE A 124 -7.14 3.02 -6.41
CA ILE A 124 -8.53 3.48 -6.23
C ILE A 124 -9.35 2.54 -5.36
N SER A 125 -8.82 1.37 -5.04
CA SER A 125 -9.32 0.57 -3.93
C SER A 125 -8.22 -0.27 -3.33
N GLY A 126 -8.42 -0.63 -2.08
CA GLY A 126 -7.55 -1.52 -1.32
C GLY A 126 -8.29 -2.08 -0.14
N TYR A 127 -7.67 -3.03 0.54
CA TYR A 127 -8.23 -3.62 1.74
C TYR A 127 -7.26 -3.48 2.90
N VAL A 128 -7.82 -3.49 4.10
CA VAL A 128 -7.10 -3.75 5.34
C VAL A 128 -7.78 -4.90 6.06
N ASN A 129 -7.00 -5.91 6.40
CA ASN A 129 -7.46 -7.05 7.17
C ASN A 129 -6.85 -7.00 8.57
N ILE A 130 -7.70 -7.09 9.58
CA ILE A 130 -7.30 -7.13 10.99
C ILE A 130 -7.28 -8.58 11.47
N CYS A 131 -6.19 -8.96 12.14
CA CYS A 131 -6.03 -10.31 12.65
C CYS A 131 -6.86 -10.52 13.93
N PRO A 132 -7.82 -11.47 13.96
CA PRO A 132 -8.78 -11.58 15.05
C PRO A 132 -8.12 -11.86 16.41
N SER A 133 -7.12 -12.73 16.46
CA SER A 133 -6.45 -13.10 17.71
C SER A 133 -5.74 -11.89 18.36
N ALA A 134 -4.97 -11.15 17.57
CA ALA A 134 -4.29 -9.95 18.03
C ALA A 134 -5.28 -8.86 18.46
N PHE A 135 -6.32 -8.62 17.65
CA PHE A 135 -7.31 -7.57 17.94
C PHE A 135 -8.16 -7.87 19.17
N ASN A 136 -8.50 -9.15 19.41
CA ASN A 136 -9.23 -9.56 20.61
C ASN A 136 -8.37 -9.49 21.87
N ALA A 137 -7.04 -9.62 21.74
CA ALA A 137 -6.08 -9.48 22.84
C ALA A 137 -5.69 -8.02 23.14
N MET A 138 -6.13 -7.06 22.31
CA MET A 138 -5.81 -5.64 22.45
C MET A 138 -6.26 -5.07 23.79
N GLN A 139 -5.34 -4.36 24.44
CA GLN A 139 -5.58 -3.60 25.66
C GLN A 139 -5.90 -2.13 25.37
N ARG A 140 -6.56 -1.44 26.32
CA ARG A 140 -7.00 -0.04 26.13
C ARG A 140 -5.85 0.95 25.92
N ASN A 141 -4.70 0.70 26.54
CA ASN A 141 -3.48 1.50 26.39
C ASN A 141 -2.78 1.30 25.04
N GLU A 142 -3.11 0.24 24.29
CA GLU A 142 -2.53 -0.06 22.96
C GLU A 142 -3.31 0.58 21.81
N MET A 143 -4.35 1.36 22.12
CA MET A 143 -5.21 2.01 21.13
C MET A 143 -4.45 2.91 20.15
N SER A 144 -3.43 3.64 20.64
CA SER A 144 -2.57 4.49 19.80
C SER A 144 -1.71 3.65 18.86
N GLN A 145 -1.13 2.55 19.35
CA GLN A 145 -0.36 1.62 18.55
C GLN A 145 -1.23 0.97 17.47
N TRP A 146 -2.44 0.54 17.79
CA TRP A 146 -3.37 0.00 16.79
C TRP A 146 -3.77 1.02 15.73
N LEU A 147 -3.99 2.28 16.14
CA LEU A 147 -4.26 3.35 15.18
C LEU A 147 -3.08 3.54 14.22
N SER A 148 -1.86 3.58 14.74
CA SER A 148 -0.67 3.75 13.93
C SER A 148 -0.40 2.53 13.04
N THR A 149 -0.67 1.31 13.51
CA THR A 149 -0.61 0.08 12.70
C THR A 149 -1.61 0.14 11.54
N ILE A 150 -2.86 0.57 11.79
CA ILE A 150 -3.83 0.74 10.71
C ILE A 150 -3.35 1.79 9.71
N LYS A 151 -2.78 2.92 10.16
CA LYS A 151 -2.21 3.91 9.25
C LYS A 151 -1.08 3.34 8.39
N HIS A 152 -0.18 2.56 8.99
CA HIS A 152 0.89 1.86 8.28
C HIS A 152 0.35 0.98 7.16
N GLU A 153 -0.65 0.14 7.47
CA GLU A 153 -1.28 -0.73 6.49
C GLU A 153 -1.97 0.06 5.36
N LEU A 154 -2.65 1.16 5.70
CA LEU A 154 -3.24 2.02 4.67
C LEU A 154 -2.19 2.64 3.75
N ILE A 155 -1.00 2.99 4.25
CA ILE A 155 0.09 3.51 3.41
C ILE A 155 0.57 2.45 2.42
N HIS A 156 0.61 1.17 2.79
CA HIS A 156 0.88 0.08 1.84
C HIS A 156 -0.18 -0.01 0.75
N ALA A 157 -1.46 0.20 1.07
CA ALA A 157 -2.54 0.23 0.09
C ALA A 157 -2.50 1.47 -0.81
N PHE A 158 -1.95 2.58 -0.34
CA PHE A 158 -1.98 3.86 -1.04
C PHE A 158 -0.76 4.17 -1.89
N VAL A 159 0.45 3.88 -1.40
CA VAL A 159 1.67 4.37 -2.04
C VAL A 159 2.91 3.51 -1.85
N PHE A 160 3.13 2.93 -0.66
CA PHE A 160 4.42 2.32 -0.33
C PHE A 160 4.35 0.80 -0.45
N SER A 161 4.62 0.26 -1.64
CA SER A 161 4.75 -1.17 -1.86
C SER A 161 5.64 -1.39 -3.09
N THR A 162 6.41 -2.48 -3.13
CA THR A 162 7.19 -2.87 -4.31
C THR A 162 6.38 -2.89 -5.61
N SER A 163 5.09 -3.24 -5.53
CA SER A 163 4.20 -3.27 -6.69
C SER A 163 3.73 -1.90 -7.18
N HIS A 164 3.92 -0.84 -6.40
CA HIS A 164 3.50 0.53 -6.72
C HIS A 164 4.55 1.32 -7.51
N PHE A 165 5.84 1.13 -7.24
CA PHE A 165 6.90 2.01 -7.79
C PHE A 165 6.92 2.09 -9.31
N GLN A 166 6.68 0.99 -10.03
CA GLN A 166 6.59 0.97 -11.49
C GLN A 166 5.37 1.73 -12.06
N ASN A 167 4.42 2.10 -11.20
CA ASN A 167 3.19 2.79 -11.55
C ASN A 167 3.21 4.28 -11.16
N TYR A 168 4.26 4.74 -10.47
CA TYR A 168 4.43 6.16 -10.18
C TYR A 168 4.52 6.96 -11.48
N VAL A 169 4.10 8.22 -11.44
CA VAL A 169 4.13 9.08 -12.61
C VAL A 169 5.58 9.26 -13.06
N GLY A 170 5.86 8.94 -14.33
CA GLY A 170 7.21 9.02 -14.90
C GLY A 170 8.13 7.83 -14.58
N ALA A 171 7.62 6.78 -13.93
CA ALA A 171 8.38 5.56 -13.68
C ALA A 171 8.86 4.91 -14.98
N LYS A 172 10.14 4.52 -15.00
CA LYS A 172 10.75 3.75 -16.09
C LYS A 172 10.56 2.25 -15.85
N PRO A 173 10.63 1.40 -16.90
CA PRO A 173 10.60 -0.04 -16.72
C PRO A 173 11.66 -0.51 -15.70
N PRO A 174 11.33 -1.41 -14.76
CA PRO A 174 12.29 -1.92 -13.80
C PRO A 174 13.42 -2.67 -14.51
N ILE A 175 14.67 -2.35 -14.16
CA ILE A 175 15.87 -3.05 -14.68
C ILE A 175 16.22 -4.29 -13.83
N GLN A 176 15.69 -4.34 -12.61
CA GLN A 176 15.76 -5.49 -11.72
C GLN A 176 14.38 -5.68 -11.07
N LYS A 177 13.94 -6.93 -10.93
CA LYS A 177 12.66 -7.27 -10.29
C LYS A 177 12.81 -7.82 -8.87
N LYS A 178 13.92 -8.50 -8.58
CA LYS A 178 14.20 -9.18 -7.30
C LYS A 178 15.68 -9.02 -6.92
N PRO A 179 16.06 -9.06 -5.63
CA PRO A 179 15.18 -9.22 -4.46
C PRO A 179 14.32 -7.97 -4.20
N ILE A 180 14.87 -6.79 -4.49
CA ILE A 180 14.17 -5.50 -4.48
C ILE A 180 14.11 -4.98 -5.92
N PRO A 181 12.99 -4.40 -6.38
CA PRO A 181 12.91 -3.81 -7.72
C PRO A 181 13.81 -2.58 -7.82
N ILE A 182 14.59 -2.48 -8.90
CA ILE A 182 15.32 -1.25 -9.26
C ILE A 182 14.53 -0.57 -10.37
N VAL A 183 13.95 0.58 -10.03
CA VAL A 183 13.13 1.42 -10.91
C VAL A 183 13.90 2.72 -11.10
N PRO A 184 14.59 2.92 -12.23
CA PRO A 184 15.51 4.06 -12.39
C PRO A 184 14.85 5.40 -12.10
N GLY A 185 15.48 6.23 -11.24
CA GLY A 185 14.93 7.50 -10.76
C GLY A 185 13.91 7.40 -9.62
N ILE A 186 13.53 6.19 -9.20
CA ILE A 186 12.66 5.96 -8.05
C ILE A 186 13.39 5.14 -7.00
N ILE A 187 13.83 3.92 -7.33
CA ILE A 187 14.64 3.07 -6.45
C ILE A 187 15.96 2.75 -7.14
N GLU A 188 17.05 3.04 -6.45
CA GLU A 188 18.41 2.76 -6.91
C GLU A 188 19.23 2.02 -5.85
N LYS A 189 20.26 1.30 -6.31
CA LYS A 189 21.18 0.55 -5.45
C LYS A 189 22.50 1.31 -5.34
N PHE A 190 22.99 1.46 -4.11
CA PHE A 190 24.28 2.07 -3.82
C PHE A 190 25.14 1.09 -3.03
N THR A 191 26.43 1.03 -3.35
CA THR A 191 27.39 0.21 -2.61
C THR A 191 28.21 1.10 -1.69
N ARG A 192 28.20 0.81 -0.39
CA ARG A 192 29.02 1.47 0.63
C ARG A 192 30.28 0.63 0.85
N PRO A 193 31.47 1.07 0.40
CA PRO A 193 32.68 0.24 0.43
C PRO A 193 33.26 0.05 1.84
N ASP A 194 33.06 1.02 2.72
CA ASP A 194 33.65 1.09 4.06
C ASP A 194 32.61 0.88 5.17
N TRP A 195 31.68 -0.06 4.99
CA TRP A 195 30.64 -0.34 5.98
C TRP A 195 31.22 -0.96 7.24
N GLU A 196 31.10 -0.26 8.37
CA GLU A 196 31.64 -0.73 9.65
C GLU A 196 30.79 -1.85 10.25
N THR A 197 31.44 -2.96 10.60
CA THR A 197 30.83 -4.10 11.29
C THR A 197 31.69 -4.50 12.50
N SER A 198 31.16 -5.37 13.37
CA SER A 198 31.94 -5.95 14.48
C SER A 198 33.16 -6.76 14.02
N LYS A 199 33.23 -7.15 12.74
CA LYS A 199 34.34 -7.90 12.14
C LYS A 199 35.28 -7.03 11.30
N GLY A 200 35.10 -5.72 11.30
CA GLY A 200 35.84 -4.77 10.47
C GLY A 200 35.00 -4.19 9.34
N LYS A 201 35.66 -3.45 8.43
CA LYS A 201 35.00 -2.81 7.29
C LYS A 201 34.73 -3.81 6.17
N SER A 202 33.55 -3.70 5.55
CA SER A 202 33.16 -4.51 4.40
C SER A 202 32.32 -3.71 3.43
N SER A 203 32.24 -4.15 2.18
CA SER A 203 31.29 -3.59 1.23
C SER A 203 29.86 -4.00 1.56
N HIS A 204 28.92 -3.06 1.52
CA HIS A 204 27.50 -3.30 1.79
C HIS A 204 26.60 -2.58 0.78
N ASP A 205 25.65 -3.30 0.20
CA ASP A 205 24.67 -2.72 -0.71
C ASP A 205 23.45 -2.20 0.06
N VAL A 206 23.12 -0.93 -0.17
CA VAL A 206 21.89 -0.28 0.30
C VAL A 206 21.00 0.05 -0.88
N TYR A 207 19.69 0.06 -0.64
CA TYR A 207 18.69 0.47 -1.62
C TYR A 207 18.05 1.74 -1.12
N MET A 208 17.83 2.70 -2.01
CA MET A 208 17.26 4.00 -1.62
C MET A 208 16.14 4.39 -2.55
N ILE A 209 15.10 5.03 -1.99
CA ILE A 209 14.20 5.84 -2.79
C ILE A 209 14.87 7.18 -3.05
N VAL A 210 15.05 7.51 -4.32
CA VAL A 210 15.86 8.64 -4.81
C VAL A 210 15.03 9.75 -5.45
N THR A 211 13.71 9.69 -5.29
CA THR A 211 12.78 10.69 -5.84
C THR A 211 13.01 12.07 -5.22
N PRO A 212 12.68 13.17 -5.92
CA PRO A 212 13.13 14.51 -5.56
C PRO A 212 12.72 14.96 -4.14
N LYS A 213 11.46 14.81 -3.73
CA LYS A 213 10.99 15.21 -2.39
C LYS A 213 11.48 14.28 -1.31
N VAL A 214 11.53 12.98 -1.55
CA VAL A 214 12.10 12.02 -0.59
C VAL A 214 13.55 12.35 -0.30
N ARG A 215 14.35 12.62 -1.34
CA ARG A 215 15.74 13.06 -1.22
C ARG A 215 15.84 14.40 -0.46
N GLU A 216 14.99 15.37 -0.77
CA GLU A 216 14.95 16.67 -0.09
C GLU A 216 14.70 16.51 1.42
N GLU A 217 13.66 15.78 1.83
CA GLU A 217 13.32 15.58 3.24
C GLU A 217 14.36 14.70 3.97
N ALA A 218 14.97 13.71 3.29
CA ALA A 218 16.06 12.93 3.86
C ALA A 218 17.31 13.79 4.15
N ARG A 219 17.73 14.62 3.18
CA ARG A 219 18.85 15.57 3.35
C ARG A 219 18.59 16.53 4.50
N LYS A 220 17.37 17.06 4.58
CA LYS A 220 16.95 17.96 5.65
C LYS A 220 16.97 17.29 7.02
N TYR A 221 16.50 16.05 7.13
CA TYR A 221 16.46 15.30 8.38
C TYR A 221 17.87 14.97 8.91
N PHE A 222 18.80 14.58 8.04
CA PHE A 222 20.17 14.22 8.43
C PHE A 222 21.18 15.37 8.36
N HIS A 223 20.76 16.55 7.92
CA HIS A 223 21.66 17.69 7.64
C HIS A 223 22.83 17.31 6.73
N CYS A 224 22.55 16.54 5.67
CA CYS A 224 23.56 16.00 4.77
C CYS A 224 23.15 16.21 3.31
N ASP A 225 23.62 17.30 2.69
CA ASP A 225 23.22 17.71 1.34
C ASP A 225 23.67 16.76 0.23
N SER A 226 24.63 15.89 0.49
CA SER A 226 25.13 14.91 -0.47
C SER A 226 24.32 13.60 -0.48
N LEU A 227 23.41 13.37 0.49
CA LEU A 227 22.59 12.16 0.54
C LEU A 227 21.84 11.92 -0.79
N GLU A 228 21.89 10.68 -1.27
CA GLU A 228 21.33 10.30 -2.57
C GLU A 228 19.81 10.04 -2.51
N GLY A 229 19.28 9.77 -1.32
CA GLY A 229 17.88 9.43 -1.09
C GLY A 229 17.64 8.94 0.34
N ALA A 230 16.56 8.19 0.53
CA ALA A 230 16.24 7.54 1.79
C ALA A 230 16.32 6.02 1.68
N GLU A 231 17.05 5.38 2.59
CA GLU A 231 17.25 3.94 2.61
C GLU A 231 15.94 3.18 2.85
N ILE A 232 15.74 2.09 2.09
CA ILE A 232 14.63 1.15 2.25
C ILE A 232 15.15 -0.19 2.78
N GLU A 233 14.30 -0.85 3.55
CA GLU A 233 14.59 -2.10 4.24
C GLU A 233 15.05 -3.19 3.25
N ASN A 234 16.21 -3.78 3.52
CA ASN A 234 16.80 -4.84 2.69
C ASN A 234 16.76 -6.24 3.35
N GLN A 235 16.14 -6.38 4.51
CA GLN A 235 15.99 -7.63 5.25
C GLN A 235 14.51 -8.04 5.45
N GLY A 236 14.27 -9.12 6.21
CA GLY A 236 12.92 -9.53 6.62
C GLY A 236 12.06 -10.22 5.54
N GLY A 237 12.61 -10.52 4.35
CA GLY A 237 11.92 -11.26 3.28
C GLY A 237 10.99 -10.39 2.42
N SER A 238 10.20 -11.01 1.54
CA SER A 238 9.42 -10.31 0.50
C SER A 238 8.25 -9.44 1.03
N GLY A 239 7.78 -9.71 2.26
CA GLY A 239 6.75 -8.90 2.91
C GLY A 239 7.30 -7.61 3.54
N THR A 240 8.61 -7.55 3.75
CA THR A 240 9.27 -6.45 4.47
C THR A 240 10.18 -5.67 3.53
N SER A 241 11.09 -6.38 2.86
CA SER A 241 12.12 -5.78 2.04
C SER A 241 11.53 -4.98 0.87
N GLY A 242 12.03 -3.75 0.71
CA GLY A 242 11.65 -2.83 -0.36
C GLY A 242 10.27 -2.19 -0.22
N SER A 243 9.48 -2.50 0.82
CA SER A 243 8.19 -1.85 1.08
C SER A 243 8.17 -1.01 2.35
N HIS A 244 9.33 -0.87 3.01
CA HIS A 244 9.51 -0.17 4.28
C HIS A 244 10.76 0.69 4.22
N TRP A 245 10.82 1.73 5.06
CA TRP A 245 12.07 2.45 5.30
C TRP A 245 13.03 1.59 6.13
N GLU A 246 14.32 1.76 5.90
CA GLU A 246 15.38 1.06 6.63
C GLU A 246 15.30 1.40 8.13
N LYS A 247 15.01 0.39 8.94
CA LYS A 247 14.74 0.59 10.38
C LYS A 247 15.95 1.16 11.12
N ARG A 248 17.17 0.75 10.76
CA ARG A 248 18.40 1.27 11.37
C ARG A 248 18.54 2.78 11.24
N VAL A 249 17.99 3.35 10.16
CA VAL A 249 18.12 4.77 9.82
C VAL A 249 16.88 5.56 10.25
N PHE A 250 15.70 4.94 10.21
CA PHE A 250 14.41 5.59 10.42
C PHE A 250 13.56 4.89 11.51
N GLU A 251 14.16 4.61 12.67
CA GLU A 251 13.58 3.75 13.71
C GLU A 251 12.13 4.08 14.11
N ASN A 252 11.81 5.37 14.27
CA ASN A 252 10.51 5.87 14.71
C ASN A 252 9.59 6.28 13.53
N GLU A 253 9.92 5.90 12.30
CA GLU A 253 9.08 6.14 11.14
C GLU A 253 7.96 5.10 11.08
N ALA A 254 6.74 5.57 10.78
CA ALA A 254 5.56 4.71 10.74
C ALA A 254 5.63 3.55 9.75
N MET A 255 6.47 3.64 8.72
CA MET A 255 6.71 2.66 7.67
C MET A 255 8.05 1.94 7.84
N SER A 256 8.62 1.88 9.05
CA SER A 256 9.66 0.90 9.35
C SER A 256 9.05 -0.52 9.45
N GLY A 257 9.82 -1.54 9.04
CA GLY A 257 9.30 -2.92 8.89
C GLY A 257 8.97 -3.66 10.19
N VAL A 258 9.34 -3.09 11.35
CA VAL A 258 9.01 -3.65 12.67
C VAL A 258 8.55 -2.50 13.56
N ALA A 259 7.34 -2.63 14.09
CA ALA A 259 6.73 -1.63 14.96
C ALA A 259 7.60 -1.36 16.21
N THR A 260 7.74 -0.08 16.56
CA THR A 260 8.34 0.38 17.83
C THR A 260 7.25 0.91 18.76
N GLN A 261 7.64 1.33 19.96
CA GLN A 261 6.71 1.95 20.92
C GLN A 261 6.22 3.33 20.46
N VAL A 262 7.00 4.04 19.64
CA VAL A 262 6.67 5.36 19.10
C VAL A 262 6.96 5.38 17.62
N TYR A 263 5.92 5.50 16.79
CA TYR A 263 6.11 5.71 15.36
C TYR A 263 5.09 6.72 14.81
N ALA A 264 5.60 7.62 13.98
CA ALA A 264 4.84 8.72 13.39
C ALA A 264 5.00 8.70 11.87
N VAL A 265 3.94 9.06 11.16
CA VAL A 265 4.01 9.29 9.71
C VAL A 265 4.82 10.56 9.52
N SER A 266 6.06 10.41 9.08
CA SER A 266 6.99 11.51 8.97
C SER A 266 6.82 12.28 7.66
N ARG A 267 7.47 13.45 7.58
CA ARG A 267 7.59 14.20 6.32
C ARG A 267 8.23 13.38 5.20
N LEU A 268 9.04 12.37 5.54
CA LEU A 268 9.64 11.46 4.56
C LEU A 268 8.59 10.58 3.86
N THR A 269 7.69 9.97 4.62
CA THR A 269 6.57 9.20 4.05
C THR A 269 5.61 10.10 3.28
N LEU A 270 5.34 11.31 3.79
CA LEU A 270 4.55 12.32 3.07
C LEU A 270 5.20 12.72 1.73
N ALA A 271 6.52 12.85 1.68
CA ALA A 271 7.24 13.09 0.45
C ALA A 271 7.10 11.95 -0.56
N LEU A 272 7.03 10.69 -0.11
CA LEU A 272 6.75 9.56 -0.98
C LEU A 272 5.33 9.63 -1.58
N PHE A 273 4.34 10.06 -0.79
CA PHE A 273 3.00 10.34 -1.32
C PHE A 273 3.02 11.37 -2.44
N GLU A 274 3.74 12.47 -2.26
CA GLU A 274 3.85 13.52 -3.27
C GLU A 274 4.60 13.05 -4.52
N ASP A 275 5.78 12.44 -4.35
CA ASP A 275 6.65 11.97 -5.43
C ASP A 275 6.05 10.81 -6.24
N SER A 276 5.06 10.09 -5.71
CA SER A 276 4.29 9.13 -6.50
C SER A 276 3.57 9.77 -7.70
N GLY A 277 3.33 11.09 -7.62
CA GLY A 277 2.54 11.86 -8.59
C GLY A 277 1.04 11.65 -8.45
N TRP A 278 0.58 10.90 -7.44
CA TRP A 278 -0.82 10.57 -7.23
C TRP A 278 -1.54 11.50 -6.27
N TYR A 279 -0.80 12.14 -5.36
CA TYR A 279 -1.35 12.93 -4.26
C TYR A 279 -0.69 14.31 -4.20
N LYS A 280 -1.46 15.31 -3.75
CA LYS A 280 -0.94 16.56 -3.20
C LYS A 280 -0.97 16.44 -1.68
N VAL A 281 0.11 16.82 -1.02
CA VAL A 281 0.29 16.52 0.40
C VAL A 281 0.30 17.79 1.23
N ASN A 282 -0.39 17.76 2.37
CA ASN A 282 -0.30 18.77 3.40
C ASN A 282 0.76 18.33 4.43
N TYR A 283 1.85 19.09 4.55
CA TYR A 283 2.94 18.80 5.49
C TYR A 283 2.83 19.54 6.83
N GLN A 284 1.74 20.29 7.04
CA GLN A 284 1.48 21.01 8.29
C GLN A 284 1.01 20.06 9.40
#